data_AF-A0A0M9AAE6-F1
#
_entry.id   AF-A0A0M9AAE6-F1
#
_cell.length_a   1.000
_cell.length_b   1.000
_cell.length_c   1.000
_cell.angle_alpha   90.00
_cell.angle_beta   90.00
_cell.angle_gamma   90.00
#
_symmetry.space_group_name_H-M   'P 1'
#
loop_
_entity.id
_entity.type
_entity.pdbx_description
1 polymer ?
#
loop_
_entity_poly.entity_id
_entity_poly.type
_entity_poly.pdbx_seq_one_letter_code
_entity_poly.pdbx_strand_id
1 'polypeptide(L)'
;MIRMTILKNVDYTKVFAIWRIPPPWQPITKKAQGMRMGSGKGSIDHYVTPVKAGQIIVEIGGPIEYFEVKPVLINIAKRLPCHAMAVSQKLMDKMAQRKKIMEETNLNPWTWKYIIQNNMLGCHKWISKYDRRWFNEYL
;
A
#
# COMPACT_ATOMS: atom_id res chain seq x y z
N MET A 1 11.99 -12.77 4.26
CA MET A 1 12.13 -11.90 5.44
C MET A 1 10.86 -11.89 6.30
N ILE A 2 9.72 -11.43 5.77
CA ILE A 2 8.43 -11.40 6.49
C ILE A 2 8.04 -12.76 7.09
N ARG A 3 8.01 -13.83 6.27
CA ARG A 3 7.68 -15.20 6.72
C ARG A 3 8.47 -15.62 7.96
N MET A 4 9.79 -15.43 7.94
CA MET A 4 10.66 -15.82 9.05
C MET A 4 10.43 -14.98 10.30
N THR A 5 10.13 -13.69 10.16
CA THR A 5 9.82 -12.81 11.30
C THR A 5 8.53 -13.23 11.99
N ILE A 6 7.50 -13.64 11.24
CA ILE A 6 6.25 -14.15 11.82
C ILE A 6 6.49 -15.51 12.47
N LEU A 7 7.15 -16.45 11.78
CA LEU A 7 7.48 -17.78 12.30
C LEU A 7 8.24 -17.76 13.63
N LYS A 8 9.16 -16.80 13.81
CA LYS A 8 9.98 -16.72 15.04
C LYS A 8 9.27 -16.07 16.22
N ASN A 9 8.28 -15.21 15.97
CA ASN A 9 7.72 -14.32 16.99
C ASN A 9 6.25 -14.59 17.30
N VAL A 10 5.59 -15.48 16.57
CA VAL A 10 4.17 -15.79 16.72
C VAL A 10 3.99 -17.27 17.05
N ASP A 11 3.15 -17.55 18.03
CA ASP A 11 2.78 -18.91 18.40
C ASP A 11 1.67 -19.44 17.47
N TYR A 12 2.04 -20.33 16.55
CA TYR A 12 1.14 -20.90 15.55
C TYR A 12 0.14 -21.93 16.11
N THR A 13 0.26 -22.33 17.38
CA THR A 13 -0.73 -23.21 18.02
C THR A 13 -2.06 -22.49 18.25
N LYS A 14 -1.99 -21.18 18.52
CA LYS A 14 -3.16 -20.32 18.78
C LYS A 14 -3.46 -19.42 17.60
N VAL A 15 -2.43 -18.95 16.90
CA VAL A 15 -2.53 -17.91 15.89
C VAL A 15 -2.32 -18.49 14.50
N PHE A 16 -3.03 -17.96 13.51
CA PHE A 16 -2.77 -18.24 12.11
C PHE A 16 -2.38 -16.95 11.37
N ALA A 17 -1.57 -17.10 10.32
CA ALA A 17 -1.17 -16.01 9.43
C ALA A 17 -1.48 -16.41 7.98
N ILE A 18 -2.18 -15.54 7.25
CA ILE A 18 -2.60 -15.75 5.86
C ILE A 18 -1.98 -14.66 4.98
N TRP A 19 -1.43 -15.10 3.85
CA TRP A 19 -0.98 -14.20 2.79
C TRP A 19 -2.18 -13.72 1.98
N ARG A 20 -2.34 -12.40 1.85
CA ARG A 20 -3.35 -11.79 0.99
C ARG A 20 -2.84 -11.41 -0.39
N ILE A 21 -1.52 -11.51 -0.58
CA ILE A 21 -0.85 -11.22 -1.83
C ILE A 21 -0.52 -12.53 -2.54
N PRO A 22 -0.74 -12.62 -3.88
CA PRO A 22 -0.38 -13.80 -4.64
C PRO A 22 1.15 -13.99 -4.73
N PRO A 23 1.61 -15.19 -5.08
CA PRO A 23 3.03 -15.39 -5.39
C PRO A 23 3.48 -14.45 -6.52
N PRO A 24 4.79 -14.13 -6.59
CA PRO A 24 5.34 -13.29 -7.64
C PRO A 24 5.04 -13.86 -9.03
N TRP A 25 4.42 -13.04 -9.88
CA TRP A 25 3.96 -13.46 -11.20
C TRP A 25 4.35 -12.48 -12.31
N GLN A 26 4.64 -11.21 -11.99
CA GLN A 26 4.98 -10.21 -12.98
C GLN A 26 6.48 -10.30 -13.31
N PRO A 27 6.88 -10.64 -14.55
CA PRO A 27 8.28 -10.75 -14.93
C PRO A 27 8.92 -9.36 -15.08
N ILE A 28 10.09 -9.18 -14.46
CA ILE A 28 10.96 -8.02 -14.66
C ILE A 28 12.14 -8.47 -15.52
N THR A 29 12.33 -7.80 -16.65
CA THR A 29 13.44 -8.08 -17.58
C THR A 29 14.60 -7.13 -17.34
N LYS A 30 15.83 -7.65 -17.38
CA LYS A 30 17.05 -6.86 -17.20
C LYS A 30 18.09 -7.23 -18.27
N LYS A 31 18.76 -6.22 -18.84
CA LYS A 31 19.91 -6.44 -19.74
C LYS A 31 21.18 -6.61 -18.92
N ALA A 32 22.16 -7.34 -19.48
CA ALA A 32 23.48 -7.46 -18.89
C ALA A 32 24.13 -6.08 -18.72
N GLN A 33 24.89 -5.93 -17.63
CA GLN A 33 25.61 -4.69 -17.34
C GLN A 33 26.66 -4.41 -18.42
N GLY A 34 26.75 -3.17 -18.88
CA GLY A 34 27.73 -2.74 -19.90
C GLY A 34 27.27 -2.88 -21.35
N MET A 35 26.05 -3.37 -21.61
CA MET A 35 25.50 -3.37 -22.97
C MET A 35 25.03 -1.98 -23.41
N ARG A 36 25.19 -1.68 -24.71
CA ARG A 36 24.64 -0.46 -25.33
C ARG A 36 23.11 -0.55 -25.43
N MET A 37 22.48 0.61 -25.60
CA MET A 37 21.04 0.69 -25.88
C MET A 37 20.71 0.04 -27.25
N GLY A 38 19.52 -0.54 -27.38
CA GLY A 38 19.10 -1.29 -28.59
C GLY A 38 19.23 -2.81 -28.46
N SER A 39 19.10 -3.56 -29.57
CA SER A 39 19.18 -5.04 -29.62
C SER A 39 18.08 -5.80 -28.85
N GLY A 40 16.83 -5.31 -28.90
CA GLY A 40 15.68 -6.02 -28.33
C GLY A 40 15.51 -5.92 -26.80
N LYS A 41 14.63 -6.76 -26.24
CA LYS A 41 14.33 -6.84 -24.79
C LYS A 41 15.27 -7.83 -24.11
N GLY A 42 15.63 -7.56 -22.85
CA GLY A 42 16.44 -8.49 -22.05
C GLY A 42 15.68 -9.75 -21.63
N SER A 43 16.41 -10.74 -21.11
CA SER A 43 15.82 -11.93 -20.48
C SER A 43 15.11 -11.57 -19.16
N ILE A 44 14.26 -12.48 -18.68
CA ILE A 44 13.60 -12.36 -17.38
C ILE A 44 14.65 -12.53 -16.28
N ASP A 45 14.71 -11.58 -15.36
CA ASP A 45 15.64 -11.56 -14.21
C ASP A 45 14.95 -12.16 -12.99
N HIS A 46 13.80 -11.60 -12.60
CA HIS A 46 13.02 -12.07 -11.46
C HIS A 46 11.53 -11.73 -11.63
N TYR A 47 10.70 -12.34 -10.79
CA TYR A 47 9.27 -12.06 -10.72
C TYR A 47 8.97 -11.20 -9.49
N VAL A 48 8.01 -10.29 -9.64
CA VAL A 48 7.50 -9.43 -8.56
C VAL A 48 5.98 -9.51 -8.47
N THR A 49 5.44 -9.04 -7.35
CA THR A 49 4.00 -8.82 -7.19
C THR A 49 3.75 -7.31 -7.02
N PRO A 50 2.96 -6.67 -7.89
CA PRO A 50 2.61 -5.27 -7.73
C PRO A 50 1.64 -5.10 -6.54
N VAL A 51 1.89 -4.09 -5.70
CA VAL A 51 1.07 -3.79 -4.51
C VAL A 51 0.57 -2.35 -4.60
N LYS A 52 -0.73 -2.14 -4.37
CA LYS A 52 -1.34 -0.81 -4.37
C LYS A 52 -1.49 -0.25 -2.95
N ALA A 53 -1.64 1.06 -2.84
CA ALA A 53 -1.94 1.71 -1.56
C ALA A 53 -3.26 1.19 -0.98
N GLY A 54 -3.28 0.94 0.34
CA GLY A 54 -4.44 0.39 1.05
C GLY A 54 -4.59 -1.14 0.94
N GLN A 55 -3.70 -1.83 0.23
CA GLN A 55 -3.75 -3.29 0.13
C GLN A 55 -3.19 -3.97 1.39
N ILE A 56 -3.89 -4.99 1.87
CA ILE A 56 -3.44 -5.81 3.00
C ILE A 56 -2.44 -6.85 2.49
N ILE A 57 -1.29 -6.95 3.18
CA ILE A 57 -0.17 -7.83 2.79
C ILE A 57 -0.31 -9.20 3.47
N VAL A 58 -0.38 -9.17 4.80
CA VAL A 58 -0.52 -10.34 5.67
C VAL A 58 -1.63 -10.07 6.65
N GLU A 59 -2.48 -11.06 6.85
CA GLU A 59 -3.48 -11.06 7.91
C GLU A 59 -3.09 -12.07 8.98
N ILE A 60 -3.27 -11.68 10.24
CA ILE A 60 -3.02 -12.53 11.39
C ILE A 60 -4.30 -12.56 12.21
N GLY A 61 -4.74 -13.77 12.58
CA GLY A 61 -5.96 -14.00 13.33
C GLY A 61 -5.81 -15.13 14.35
N GLY A 62 -6.70 -15.18 15.32
CA GLY A 62 -6.69 -16.14 16.43
C GLY A 62 -7.20 -15.50 17.73
N PRO A 63 -7.24 -16.25 18.85
CA PRO A 63 -7.55 -15.74 20.17
C PRO A 63 -6.34 -14.96 20.73
N ILE A 64 -6.08 -13.79 20.15
CA ILE A 64 -4.95 -12.91 20.50
C ILE A 64 -5.40 -11.46 20.56
N GLU A 65 -4.75 -10.72 21.45
CA GLU A 65 -4.92 -9.28 21.53
C GLU A 65 -3.98 -8.55 20.58
N TYR A 66 -4.45 -7.43 20.02
CA TYR A 66 -3.67 -6.64 19.05
C TYR A 66 -2.31 -6.21 19.60
N PHE A 67 -2.22 -5.97 20.91
CA PHE A 67 -1.00 -5.53 21.58
C PHE A 67 0.16 -6.50 21.40
N GLU A 68 -0.09 -7.81 21.43
CA GLU A 68 0.94 -8.85 21.34
C GLU A 68 1.58 -8.91 19.95
N VAL A 69 0.76 -8.74 18.90
CA VAL A 69 1.20 -8.88 17.50
C VAL A 69 1.68 -7.54 16.90
N LYS A 70 1.22 -6.41 17.45
CA LYS A 70 1.61 -5.05 17.05
C LYS A 70 3.13 -4.86 16.88
N PRO A 71 4.02 -5.20 17.84
CA PRO A 71 5.46 -4.98 17.69
C PRO A 71 6.06 -5.77 16.52
N VAL A 72 5.58 -7.00 16.30
CA VAL A 72 6.04 -7.86 15.19
C VAL A 72 5.64 -7.24 13.85
N LEU A 73 4.38 -6.80 13.72
CA LEU A 73 3.88 -6.15 12.51
C LEU A 73 4.57 -4.80 12.24
N ILE A 74 4.87 -4.01 13.27
CA ILE A 74 5.62 -2.76 13.12
C ILE A 74 7.04 -3.03 12.60
N ASN A 75 7.72 -4.04 13.11
CA ASN A 75 9.06 -4.41 12.62
C ASN A 75 9.01 -4.84 11.15
N ILE A 76 7.99 -5.61 10.77
CA ILE A 76 7.76 -5.98 9.37
C ILE A 76 7.52 -4.74 8.51
N ALA A 77 6.62 -3.85 8.96
CA ALA A 77 6.25 -2.64 8.24
C ALA A 77 7.45 -1.72 7.98
N LYS A 78 8.34 -1.56 8.97
CA LYS A 78 9.56 -0.75 8.85
C LYS A 78 10.56 -1.29 7.81
N ARG A 79 10.50 -2.58 7.49
CA ARG A 79 11.42 -3.23 6.54
C ARG A 79 10.85 -3.34 5.13
N LEU A 80 9.59 -2.98 4.94
CA LEU A 80 8.97 -2.96 3.62
C LEU A 80 9.49 -1.76 2.82
N PRO A 81 9.61 -1.89 1.48
CA PRO A 81 10.06 -0.80 0.62
C PRO A 81 9.02 0.32 0.46
N CYS A 82 7.80 0.13 0.96
CA CYS A 82 6.71 1.08 0.92
C CYS A 82 6.23 1.45 2.33
N HIS A 83 5.54 2.59 2.44
CA HIS A 83 4.96 3.01 3.72
C HIS A 83 3.86 2.03 4.13
N ALA A 84 4.12 1.26 5.18
CA ALA A 84 3.21 0.28 5.74
C ALA A 84 2.91 0.58 7.21
N MET A 85 1.75 0.14 7.68
CA MET A 85 1.30 0.34 9.05
C MET A 85 0.63 -0.93 9.58
N ALA A 86 0.90 -1.27 10.84
CA ALA A 86 0.15 -2.29 11.55
C ALA A 86 -1.24 -1.73 11.90
N VAL A 87 -2.28 -2.46 11.51
CA VAL A 87 -3.68 -2.06 11.74
C VAL A 87 -4.50 -3.22 12.28
N SER A 88 -5.57 -2.90 13.00
CA SER A 88 -6.63 -3.81 13.40
C SER A 88 -7.96 -3.28 12.86
N GLN A 89 -9.00 -4.12 12.81
CA GLN A 89 -10.32 -3.72 12.33
C GLN A 89 -10.83 -2.46 13.05
N LYS A 90 -10.79 -2.45 14.39
CA LYS A 90 -11.20 -1.29 15.20
C LYS A 90 -10.40 -0.03 14.88
N LEU A 91 -9.11 -0.15 14.56
CA LEU A 91 -8.28 1.00 14.17
C LEU A 91 -8.65 1.50 12.76
N MET A 92 -8.91 0.60 11.81
CA MET A 92 -9.35 0.98 10.46
C MET A 92 -10.70 1.71 10.50
N ASP A 93 -11.66 1.22 11.29
CA ASP A 93 -12.96 1.88 11.45
C ASP A 93 -12.81 3.29 12.02
N LYS A 94 -11.93 3.46 13.04
CA LYS A 94 -11.61 4.78 13.60
C LYS A 94 -10.91 5.70 12.60
N MET A 95 -10.00 5.17 11.78
CA MET A 95 -9.33 5.94 10.72
C MET A 95 -10.35 6.42 9.68
N ALA A 96 -11.29 5.56 9.28
CA ALA A 96 -12.35 5.91 8.35
C ALA A 96 -13.29 6.97 8.93
N GLN A 97 -13.71 6.84 10.20
CA GLN A 97 -14.50 7.84 10.91
C GLN A 97 -13.75 9.18 11.00
N ARG A 98 -12.47 9.15 11.37
CA ARG A 98 -11.63 10.34 11.46
C ARG A 98 -11.49 11.04 10.10
N LYS A 99 -11.35 10.28 9.01
CA LYS A 99 -11.30 10.84 7.65
C LYS A 99 -12.61 11.58 7.33
N LYS A 100 -13.77 10.97 7.61
CA LYS A 100 -15.08 11.61 7.41
C LYS A 100 -15.25 12.88 8.24
N ILE A 101 -14.92 12.82 9.53
CA ILE A 101 -14.99 13.99 10.41
C ILE A 101 -14.09 15.11 9.87
N MET A 102 -12.86 14.79 9.44
CA MET A 102 -11.95 15.78 8.87
C MET A 102 -12.49 16.41 7.58
N GLU A 103 -13.16 15.64 6.73
CA GLU A 103 -13.82 16.14 5.52
C GLU A 103 -15.00 17.06 5.84
N GLU A 104 -15.84 16.70 6.82
CA GLU A 104 -17.02 17.47 7.23
C GLU A 104 -16.65 18.76 7.98
N THR A 105 -15.62 18.68 8.83
CA THR A 105 -15.12 19.82 9.62
C THR A 105 -14.22 20.76 8.82
N ASN A 106 -13.90 20.43 7.57
CA ASN A 106 -13.02 21.24 6.75
C ASN A 106 -13.66 22.61 6.44
N LEU A 107 -13.13 23.67 7.05
CA LEU A 107 -13.59 25.04 6.84
C LEU A 107 -13.14 25.63 5.49
N ASN A 108 -12.14 25.02 4.83
CA ASN A 108 -11.66 25.53 3.55
C ASN A 108 -12.71 25.28 2.45
N PRO A 109 -13.28 26.33 1.84
CA PRO A 109 -14.26 26.18 0.76
C PRO A 109 -13.67 25.55 -0.51
N TRP A 110 -12.36 25.64 -0.69
CA TRP A 110 -11.66 25.16 -1.88
C TRP A 110 -11.05 23.78 -1.65
N THR A 111 -11.86 22.75 -1.85
CA THR A 111 -11.37 21.36 -1.83
C THR A 111 -10.81 20.94 -3.19
N TRP A 112 -9.83 20.04 -3.21
CA TRP A 112 -9.31 19.44 -4.45
C TRP A 112 -10.42 18.84 -5.31
N LYS A 113 -11.36 18.14 -4.67
CA LYS A 113 -12.54 17.59 -5.32
C LYS A 113 -13.32 18.66 -6.06
N TYR A 114 -13.64 19.77 -5.40
CA TYR A 114 -14.37 20.88 -6.00
C TYR A 114 -13.61 21.56 -7.14
N ILE A 115 -12.33 21.88 -6.93
CA ILE A 115 -11.46 22.54 -7.93
C ILE A 115 -11.38 21.72 -9.20
N ILE A 116 -11.16 20.41 -9.07
CA ILE A 116 -10.97 19.51 -10.20
C ILE A 116 -12.29 19.24 -10.92
N GLN A 117 -13.41 19.05 -10.21
CA GLN A 117 -14.71 18.81 -10.85
C GLN A 117 -15.17 19.99 -11.70
N ASN A 118 -14.94 21.21 -11.21
CA ASN A 118 -15.34 22.43 -11.90
C ASN A 118 -14.31 22.95 -12.91
N ASN A 119 -13.20 22.23 -13.13
CA ASN A 119 -12.10 22.64 -14.00
C ASN A 119 -11.65 24.10 -13.72
N MET A 120 -11.56 24.46 -12.44
CA MET A 120 -11.21 25.80 -12.01
C MET A 120 -9.84 26.19 -12.59
N LEU A 121 -9.72 27.42 -13.09
CA LEU A 121 -8.48 27.94 -13.70
C LEU A 121 -7.93 27.07 -14.86
N GLY A 122 -8.78 26.25 -15.48
CA GLY A 122 -8.35 25.33 -16.53
C GLY A 122 -7.42 24.23 -16.03
N CYS A 123 -7.59 23.78 -14.79
CA CYS A 123 -6.72 22.80 -14.13
C CYS A 123 -6.54 21.49 -14.91
N HIS A 124 -7.52 21.10 -15.73
CA HIS A 124 -7.43 19.90 -16.57
C HIS A 124 -6.31 19.97 -17.62
N LYS A 125 -5.78 21.15 -17.97
CA LYS A 125 -4.69 21.26 -18.94
C LYS A 125 -3.37 20.69 -18.42
N TRP A 126 -3.14 20.78 -17.11
CA TRP A 126 -1.88 20.37 -16.47
C TRP A 126 -2.02 19.18 -15.51
N ILE A 127 -3.26 18.79 -15.15
CA ILE A 127 -3.53 17.63 -14.29
C ILE A 127 -3.75 16.34 -15.11
N SER A 128 -3.21 15.21 -14.62
CA SER A 128 -3.37 13.90 -15.24
C SER A 128 -4.82 13.40 -15.18
N LYS A 129 -5.17 12.48 -16.08
CA LYS A 129 -6.48 11.80 -16.04
C LYS A 129 -6.71 11.05 -14.71
N TYR A 130 -5.64 10.55 -14.08
CA TYR A 130 -5.74 9.78 -12.83
C TYR A 130 -5.99 10.68 -11.62
N ASP A 131 -5.35 11.85 -11.57
CA ASP A 131 -5.57 12.82 -10.50
C ASP A 131 -6.99 13.36 -10.54
N ARG A 132 -7.61 13.43 -11.73
CA ARG A 132 -9.05 13.74 -11.87
C ARG A 132 -9.97 12.67 -11.29
N ARG A 133 -9.52 11.41 -11.32
CA ARG A 133 -10.27 10.28 -10.77
C ARG A 133 -10.12 10.20 -9.26
N TRP A 134 -8.92 10.46 -8.75
CA TRP A 134 -8.57 10.27 -7.34
C TRP A 134 -8.44 11.58 -6.55
N PHE A 135 -8.81 12.71 -7.15
CA PHE A 135 -8.80 14.04 -6.52
C PHE A 135 -7.48 14.39 -5.82
N ASN A 136 -6.36 14.02 -6.43
CA ASN A 136 -5.00 14.24 -5.91
C ASN A 136 -4.73 13.57 -4.53
N GLU A 137 -5.46 12.50 -4.19
CA GLU A 137 -5.17 11.66 -3.01
C GLU A 137 -3.89 10.81 -3.19
N TYR A 138 -3.49 10.56 -4.43
CA TYR A 138 -2.29 9.81 -4.80
C TYR A 138 -1.44 10.63 -5.76
N LEU A 139 -0.12 10.58 -5.56
CA LEU A 139 0.92 11.20 -6.40
C LEU A 139 1.76 10.12 -7.08
#